data_AF-A0A2B7GUG0-F1
#
_entry.id   AF-A0A2B7GUG0-F1
#
_cell.length_a   1.000
_cell.length_b   1.000
_cell.length_c   1.000
_cell.angle_alpha   90.00
_cell.angle_beta   90.00
_cell.angle_gamma   90.00
#
_symmetry.space_group_name_H-M   'P 1'
#
loop_
_entity.id
_entity.type
_entity.pdbx_description
1 polymer ?
#
loop_
_entity_poly.entity_id
_entity_poly.type
_entity_poly.pdbx_seq_one_letter_code
_entity_poly.pdbx_strand_id
1 'polypeptide(L)'
;MSQVTDRLQRYLEDELEGCRDEDVDRRLDELETLEAALGSERVDAELSVLSALANETRYTLVRVLVAAGEELCVCELNAVVDVTESGLSHALSQLVDAGLVDGRKEGRWKKYRATNRAVALVTVLEGSVGDE
;
A
#
# COMPACT_ATOMS: atom_id res chain seq x y z
N MET A 1 -8.51 -24.14 15.04
CA MET A 1 -9.88 -24.03 14.52
C MET A 1 -10.91 -24.00 15.65
N SER A 2 -10.95 -24.92 16.62
CA SER A 2 -12.05 -24.92 17.63
C SER A 2 -12.13 -23.66 18.51
N GLN A 3 -11.02 -23.11 19.02
CA GLN A 3 -11.08 -21.89 19.87
C GLN A 3 -11.62 -20.64 19.16
N VAL A 4 -11.50 -20.57 17.83
CA VAL A 4 -12.02 -19.44 17.04
C VAL A 4 -13.53 -19.60 16.86
N THR A 5 -13.97 -20.81 16.53
CA THR A 5 -15.39 -21.17 16.43
C THR A 5 -16.12 -20.97 17.76
N ASP A 6 -15.50 -21.32 18.89
CA ASP A 6 -16.06 -21.14 20.24
C ASP A 6 -16.25 -19.66 20.64
N ARG A 7 -15.42 -18.75 20.09
CA ARG A 7 -15.58 -17.30 20.29
C ARG A 7 -16.65 -16.73 19.37
N LEU A 8 -16.70 -17.17 18.13
CA LEU A 8 -17.70 -16.76 17.16
C LEU A 8 -19.10 -17.19 17.58
N GLN A 9 -19.26 -18.41 18.07
CA GLN A 9 -20.53 -18.91 18.58
C GLN A 9 -21.06 -18.04 19.72
N ARG A 10 -20.25 -17.75 20.74
CA ARG A 10 -20.68 -16.87 21.86
C ARG A 10 -21.06 -15.47 21.40
N TYR A 11 -20.32 -14.91 20.44
CA TYR A 11 -20.67 -13.62 19.83
C TYR A 11 -22.03 -13.68 19.12
N LEU A 12 -22.30 -14.75 18.37
CA LEU A 12 -23.57 -14.94 17.67
C LEU A 12 -24.74 -15.23 18.64
N GLU A 13 -24.49 -15.91 19.76
CA GLU A 13 -25.48 -16.11 20.83
C GLU A 13 -25.96 -14.77 21.41
N ASP A 14 -25.02 -13.83 21.64
CA ASP A 14 -25.32 -12.50 22.14
C ASP A 14 -26.07 -11.64 21.09
N GLU A 15 -25.77 -11.80 19.79
CA GLU A 15 -26.36 -10.99 18.70
C GLU A 15 -27.73 -11.51 18.20
N LEU A 16 -27.98 -12.83 18.22
CA LEU A 16 -29.17 -13.45 17.61
C LEU A 16 -30.28 -13.83 18.60
N GLU A 17 -30.14 -13.46 19.88
CA GLU A 17 -31.02 -13.95 20.98
C GLU A 17 -31.12 -15.49 21.01
N GLY A 18 -29.97 -16.14 20.79
CA GLY A 18 -29.81 -17.60 20.68
C GLY A 18 -29.15 -18.02 19.37
N CYS A 19 -28.07 -18.82 19.45
CA CYS A 19 -27.33 -19.34 18.31
C CYS A 19 -27.51 -20.85 18.17
N ARG A 20 -27.57 -21.34 16.94
CA ARG A 20 -27.40 -22.76 16.61
C ARG A 20 -26.08 -22.96 15.87
N ASP A 21 -25.64 -24.20 15.78
CA ASP A 21 -24.43 -24.56 15.00
C ASP A 21 -24.55 -24.09 13.54
N GLU A 22 -25.76 -24.20 12.94
CA GLU A 22 -26.06 -23.74 11.57
C GLU A 22 -25.83 -22.22 11.37
N ASP A 23 -26.01 -21.40 12.41
CA ASP A 23 -25.76 -19.96 12.34
C ASP A 23 -24.26 -19.66 12.31
N VAL A 24 -23.47 -20.45 13.03
CA VAL A 24 -22.01 -20.36 13.03
C VAL A 24 -21.47 -20.80 11.68
N ASP A 25 -21.93 -21.94 11.16
CA ASP A 25 -21.53 -22.46 9.85
C ASP A 25 -21.86 -21.48 8.73
N ARG A 26 -23.09 -20.95 8.71
CA ARG A 26 -23.49 -19.91 7.75
C ARG A 26 -22.58 -18.69 7.83
N ARG A 27 -22.19 -18.26 9.03
CA ARG A 27 -21.31 -17.11 9.18
C ARG A 27 -19.89 -17.40 8.71
N LEU A 28 -19.39 -18.61 8.92
CA LEU A 28 -18.08 -19.03 8.41
C LEU A 28 -18.10 -19.07 6.88
N ASP A 29 -19.14 -19.61 6.27
CA ASP A 29 -19.31 -19.63 4.81
C ASP A 29 -19.36 -18.21 4.21
N GLU A 30 -20.07 -17.29 4.87
CA GLU A 30 -20.10 -15.87 4.49
C GLU A 30 -18.70 -15.23 4.57
N LEU A 31 -17.93 -15.51 5.63
CA LEU A 31 -16.58 -14.99 5.82
C LEU A 31 -15.59 -15.56 4.79
N GLU A 32 -15.67 -16.86 4.50
CA GLU A 32 -14.88 -17.51 3.46
C GLU A 32 -15.19 -16.92 2.08
N THR A 33 -16.47 -16.65 1.80
CA THR A 33 -16.88 -15.96 0.56
C THR A 33 -16.28 -14.56 0.45
N LEU A 34 -16.26 -13.79 1.55
CA LEU A 34 -15.65 -12.46 1.59
C LEU A 34 -14.13 -12.52 1.38
N GLU A 35 -13.44 -13.48 2.01
CA GLU A 35 -12.01 -13.70 1.83
C GLU A 35 -11.68 -14.07 0.37
N ALA A 36 -12.43 -15.02 -0.20
CA ALA A 36 -12.25 -15.45 -1.57
C ALA A 36 -12.49 -14.32 -2.58
N ALA A 37 -13.42 -13.40 -2.31
CA ALA A 37 -13.72 -12.27 -3.17
C ALA A 37 -12.56 -11.25 -3.28
N LEU A 38 -11.66 -11.20 -2.28
CA LEU A 38 -10.47 -10.36 -2.35
C LEU A 38 -9.46 -10.88 -3.38
N GLY A 39 -9.29 -12.20 -3.46
CA GLY A 39 -8.39 -12.88 -4.38
C GLY A 39 -6.90 -12.73 -4.00
N SER A 40 -6.18 -13.84 -3.85
CA SER A 40 -4.78 -13.83 -3.38
C SER A 40 -3.85 -13.03 -4.29
N GLU A 41 -4.00 -13.16 -5.62
CA GLU A 41 -3.15 -12.45 -6.59
C GLU A 41 -3.29 -10.93 -6.49
N ARG A 42 -4.51 -10.44 -6.21
CA ARG A 42 -4.78 -9.02 -6.03
C ARG A 42 -4.13 -8.52 -4.75
N VAL A 43 -4.28 -9.27 -3.66
CA VAL A 43 -3.66 -8.95 -2.37
C VAL A 43 -2.14 -8.88 -2.51
N ASP A 44 -1.52 -9.85 -3.19
CA ASP A 44 -0.07 -9.86 -3.42
C ASP A 44 0.39 -8.64 -4.24
N ALA A 45 -0.37 -8.26 -5.27
CA ALA A 45 -0.08 -7.07 -6.07
C ALA A 45 -0.20 -5.77 -5.24
N GLU A 46 -1.24 -5.65 -4.39
CA GLU A 46 -1.43 -4.52 -3.49
C GLU A 46 -0.31 -4.45 -2.44
N LEU A 47 0.07 -5.58 -1.85
CA LEU A 47 1.17 -5.68 -0.89
C LEU A 47 2.53 -5.33 -1.50
N SER A 48 2.76 -5.65 -2.77
CA SER A 48 3.98 -5.25 -3.49
C SER A 48 4.10 -3.71 -3.57
N VAL A 49 2.99 -3.03 -3.91
CA VAL A 49 2.94 -1.56 -3.94
C VAL A 49 3.16 -0.97 -2.55
N LEU A 50 2.49 -1.50 -1.53
CA LEU A 50 2.64 -1.03 -0.15
C LEU A 50 4.06 -1.25 0.38
N SER A 51 4.68 -2.40 0.05
CA SER A 51 6.06 -2.71 0.42
C SER A 51 7.06 -1.76 -0.24
N ALA A 52 6.80 -1.35 -1.48
CA ALA A 52 7.59 -0.32 -2.15
C ALA A 52 7.46 1.06 -1.47
N LEU A 53 6.35 1.37 -0.80
CA LEU A 53 6.21 2.60 -0.01
C LEU A 53 6.74 2.49 1.42
N ALA A 54 6.75 1.31 2.02
CA ALA A 54 7.14 1.06 3.42
C ALA A 54 8.67 1.15 3.64
N ASN A 55 9.29 2.24 3.20
CA ASN A 55 10.70 2.57 3.41
C ASN A 55 10.87 4.08 3.41
N GLU A 56 11.65 4.59 4.36
CA GLU A 56 11.83 6.04 4.58
C GLU A 56 12.35 6.79 3.35
N THR A 57 13.41 6.30 2.70
CA THR A 57 13.96 6.93 1.49
C THR A 57 12.94 6.93 0.35
N ARG A 58 12.31 5.78 0.07
CA ARG A 58 11.33 5.67 -1.02
C ARG A 58 10.10 6.53 -0.78
N TYR A 59 9.58 6.54 0.44
CA TYR A 59 8.45 7.37 0.83
C TYR A 59 8.80 8.86 0.71
N THR A 60 9.97 9.27 1.18
CA THR A 60 10.46 10.66 1.03
C THR A 60 10.52 11.08 -0.44
N LEU A 61 11.10 10.25 -1.31
CA LEU A 61 11.16 10.52 -2.75
C LEU A 61 9.76 10.67 -3.37
N VAL A 62 8.83 9.78 -3.03
CA VAL A 62 7.44 9.87 -3.50
C VAL A 62 6.77 11.15 -3.01
N ARG A 63 6.91 11.50 -1.73
CA ARG A 63 6.33 12.74 -1.16
C ARG A 63 6.87 13.98 -1.84
N VAL A 64 8.18 14.05 -2.08
CA VAL A 64 8.82 15.16 -2.80
C VAL A 64 8.27 15.27 -4.22
N LEU A 65 8.17 14.16 -4.95
CA LEU A 65 7.63 14.15 -6.32
C LEU A 65 6.14 14.53 -6.38
N VAL A 66 5.33 14.07 -5.41
CA VAL A 66 3.92 14.44 -5.31
C VAL A 66 3.78 15.93 -5.00
N ALA A 67 4.54 16.45 -4.04
CA ALA A 67 4.52 17.86 -3.65
C ALA A 67 4.99 18.79 -4.76
N ALA A 68 5.99 18.37 -5.55
CA ALA A 68 6.48 19.15 -6.68
C ALA A 68 5.42 19.29 -7.80
N GLY A 69 4.57 18.28 -8.02
CA GLY A 69 3.59 18.28 -9.10
C GLY A 69 4.21 18.27 -10.51
N GLU A 70 5.52 18.20 -10.61
CA GLU A 70 6.29 18.20 -11.85
C GLU A 70 7.38 17.13 -11.87
N GLU A 71 8.17 17.11 -12.94
CA GLU A 71 9.29 16.19 -13.05
C GLU A 71 10.54 16.76 -12.40
N LEU A 72 11.23 15.96 -11.60
CA LEU A 72 12.51 16.30 -11.01
C LEU A 72 13.62 15.44 -11.61
N CYS A 73 14.79 16.05 -11.84
CA CYS A 73 16.00 15.34 -12.21
C CYS A 73 16.49 14.46 -11.05
N VAL A 74 17.15 13.35 -11.37
CA VAL A 74 17.82 12.50 -10.38
C VAL A 74 18.80 13.27 -9.50
N CYS A 75 19.45 14.32 -10.02
CA CYS A 75 20.35 15.17 -9.25
C CYS A 75 19.63 16.00 -8.18
N GLU A 76 18.39 16.43 -8.46
CA GLU A 76 17.55 17.14 -7.50
C GLU A 76 17.06 16.18 -6.41
N LEU A 77 16.64 14.97 -6.81
CA LEU A 77 16.24 13.91 -5.89
C LEU A 77 17.39 13.47 -4.98
N ASN A 78 18.62 13.43 -5.48
CA ASN A 78 19.79 13.11 -4.68
C ASN A 78 20.09 14.16 -3.60
N ALA A 79 19.63 15.40 -3.78
CA ALA A 79 19.86 16.47 -2.80
C ALA A 79 18.90 16.42 -1.60
N VAL A 80 17.83 15.63 -1.67
CA VAL A 80 16.78 15.55 -0.64
C VAL A 80 16.80 14.25 0.17
N VAL A 81 17.71 13.32 -0.14
CA VAL A 81 17.87 12.06 0.59
C VAL A 81 19.33 11.79 0.92
N ASP A 82 19.59 11.17 2.07
CA ASP A 82 20.93 10.78 2.50
C ASP A 82 21.21 9.32 2.15
N VAL A 83 21.42 9.04 0.86
CA VAL A 83 21.79 7.72 0.35
C VAL A 83 22.86 7.82 -0.73
N THR A 84 23.54 6.72 -1.00
CA THR A 84 24.46 6.63 -2.14
C THR A 84 23.71 6.74 -3.48
N GLU A 85 24.42 7.12 -4.55
CA GLU A 85 23.83 7.14 -5.91
C GLU A 85 23.25 5.78 -6.33
N SER A 86 23.91 4.68 -5.93
CA SER A 86 23.41 3.32 -6.14
C SER A 86 22.13 3.04 -5.35
N GLY A 87 22.06 3.51 -4.10
CA GLY A 87 20.88 3.42 -3.25
C GLY A 87 19.71 4.20 -3.82
N LEU A 88 19.94 5.44 -4.27
CA LEU A 88 18.94 6.26 -4.94
C LEU A 88 18.42 5.60 -6.22
N SER A 89 19.33 5.10 -7.06
CA SER A 89 18.96 4.41 -8.31
C SER A 89 18.11 3.17 -8.03
N HIS A 90 18.46 2.39 -7.00
CA HIS A 90 17.72 1.22 -6.59
C HIS A 90 16.33 1.57 -6.05
N ALA A 91 16.25 2.59 -5.18
CA ALA A 91 14.99 3.11 -4.65
C ALA A 91 14.04 3.57 -5.78
N LEU A 92 14.56 4.34 -6.74
CA LEU A 92 13.78 4.82 -7.88
C LEU A 92 13.34 3.68 -8.81
N SER A 93 14.18 2.68 -9.05
CA SER A 93 13.78 1.50 -9.83
C SER A 93 12.64 0.74 -9.15
N GLN A 94 12.72 0.49 -7.84
CA GLN A 94 11.63 -0.18 -7.10
C GLN A 94 10.31 0.61 -7.15
N LEU A 95 10.39 1.94 -7.08
CA LEU A 95 9.21 2.80 -7.20
C LEU A 95 8.61 2.78 -8.62
N VAL A 96 9.45 2.69 -9.65
CA VAL A 96 9.02 2.51 -11.05
C VAL A 96 8.36 1.14 -11.24
N ASP A 97 8.98 0.08 -10.73
CA ASP A 97 8.46 -1.29 -10.84
C ASP A 97 7.10 -1.42 -10.12
N ALA A 98 6.90 -0.70 -9.01
CA ALA A 98 5.62 -0.63 -8.30
C ALA A 98 4.58 0.30 -8.96
N GLY A 99 4.94 1.03 -10.02
CA GLY A 99 4.06 1.98 -10.71
C GLY A 99 3.72 3.21 -9.87
N LEU A 100 4.60 3.60 -8.94
CA LEU A 100 4.46 4.79 -8.09
C LEU A 100 5.14 6.01 -8.69
N VAL A 101 6.15 5.79 -9.52
CA VAL A 101 6.93 6.85 -10.17
C VAL A 101 7.13 6.47 -11.63
N ASP A 102 7.02 7.45 -12.52
CA ASP A 102 7.45 7.31 -13.92
C ASP A 102 8.84 7.94 -14.08
N GLY A 103 9.71 7.26 -14.85
CA GLY A 103 11.06 7.75 -15.15
C GLY A 103 11.26 7.93 -16.66
N ARG A 104 11.79 9.07 -17.09
CA ARG A 104 12.16 9.33 -18.49
C ARG A 104 13.59 9.83 -18.64
N LYS A 105 14.21 9.51 -19.77
CA LYS A 105 15.54 10.03 -20.14
C LYS A 105 15.39 11.26 -21.02
N GLU A 106 16.03 12.35 -20.64
CA GLU A 106 16.07 13.61 -21.39
C GLU A 106 17.54 14.00 -21.64
N GLY A 107 18.02 13.67 -22.84
CA GLY A 107 19.45 13.81 -23.16
C GLY A 107 20.33 12.95 -22.25
N ARG A 108 21.18 13.60 -21.45
CA ARG A 108 22.03 12.93 -20.46
C ARG A 108 21.37 12.73 -19.09
N TRP A 109 20.21 13.34 -18.87
CA TRP A 109 19.56 13.39 -17.57
C TRP A 109 18.43 12.37 -17.48
N LYS A 110 18.15 11.92 -16.25
CA LYS A 110 17.00 11.08 -15.94
C LYS A 110 16.08 11.87 -15.03
N LYS A 111 14.82 11.99 -15.43
CA LYS A 111 13.78 12.73 -14.71
C LYS A 111 12.69 11.78 -14.25
N TYR A 112 12.06 12.12 -13.13
CA TYR A 112 11.07 11.31 -12.48
C TYR A 112 9.86 12.14 -12.08
N ARG A 113 8.66 11.56 -12.10
CA ARG A 113 7.39 12.18 -11.67
C ARG A 113 6.56 11.17 -10.91
N ALA A 114 5.79 11.62 -9.91
CA ALA A 114 4.81 10.78 -9.24
C ALA A 114 3.66 10.39 -10.18
N THR A 115 3.23 9.13 -10.13
CA THR A 115 2.04 8.66 -10.84
C THR A 115 0.76 9.06 -10.10
N ASN A 116 -0.40 9.00 -10.76
CA ASN A 116 -1.69 9.20 -10.09
C ASN A 116 -1.92 8.23 -8.92
N ARG A 117 -1.36 7.03 -9.00
CA ARG A 117 -1.39 6.04 -7.92
C ARG A 117 -0.64 6.54 -6.69
N ALA A 118 0.58 7.06 -6.88
CA ALA A 118 1.35 7.63 -5.78
C ALA A 118 0.65 8.84 -5.14
N VAL A 119 0.08 9.73 -5.97
CA VAL A 119 -0.71 10.87 -5.47
C VAL A 119 -1.86 10.39 -4.60
N ALA A 120 -2.68 9.44 -5.09
CA ALA A 120 -3.82 8.91 -4.35
C ALA A 120 -3.41 8.28 -3.01
N LEU A 121 -2.34 7.47 -3.00
CA LEU A 121 -1.85 6.81 -1.77
C LEU A 121 -1.34 7.82 -0.75
N VAL A 122 -0.57 8.82 -1.18
CA VAL A 122 -0.11 9.90 -0.30
C VAL A 122 -1.29 10.68 0.27
N THR A 123 -2.28 11.06 -0.55
CA THR A 123 -3.46 11.80 -0.09
C THR A 123 -4.26 11.01 0.96
N VAL A 124 -4.45 9.70 0.75
CA VAL A 124 -5.13 8.85 1.74
C VAL A 124 -4.36 8.81 3.06
N LEU A 125 -3.03 8.67 3.00
CA LEU A 125 -2.17 8.66 4.20
C LEU A 125 -2.21 10.00 4.92
N GLU A 126 -2.10 11.12 4.20
CA GLU A 126 -2.19 12.46 4.80
C GLU A 126 -3.55 12.70 5.47
N GLY A 127 -4.65 12.23 4.88
CA GLY A 127 -5.97 12.31 5.48
C GLY A 127 -6.20 11.37 6.67
N SER A 128 -5.42 10.28 6.76
CA SER A 128 -5.54 9.29 7.84
C SER A 128 -4.60 9.58 9.02
N VAL A 129 -3.53 10.35 8.78
CA VAL A 129 -2.54 10.79 9.78
C VAL A 129 -2.76 12.25 10.18
N GLY A 130 -3.75 12.93 9.57
CA GLY A 130 -4.14 14.30 9.88
C GLY A 130 -4.58 14.46 11.35
N ASP A 131 -4.04 15.51 11.97
CA ASP A 131 -3.93 15.78 13.40
C ASP A 131 -5.23 15.65 14.23
N GLU A 132 -5.12 14.98 15.38
CA GLU A 132 -5.74 15.43 16.64
C GLU A 132 -5.15 16.79 17.08
#